data_AF-A0A9D6YDJ3-F1
#
_entry.id   AF-A0A9D6YDJ3-F1
#
_cell.length_a   1.000
_cell.length_b   1.000
_cell.length_c   1.000
_cell.angle_alpha   90.00
_cell.angle_beta   90.00
_cell.angle_gamma   90.00
#
_symmetry.space_group_name_H-M   'P 1'
#
loop_
_entity.id
_entity.type
_entity.pdbx_description
1 polymer ?
#
loop_
_entity_poly.entity_id
_entity_poly.type
_entity_poly.pdbx_seq_one_letter_code
_entity_poly.pdbx_strand_id
1 'polypeptide(L)'
;MSGGVDSSVAALLLKEQGHDLVGAYMKNWINEDNVVGPCPWMKDIDDARTVCERLGIEFRVVNLMQEYRERVVAYLLDGYARGLTPNPDIMCNREIKFGVFRQWARDQGFDAVATGHYARRVEAQDCGSRIADCGLDKAASSDATIRNPQSAIRNFQLWEGADKNKDQSYFLALLSQEQLRDARFPIGGLVKPEIRALARRAGLVTADKKDSQGICFIGQVKMQDFLRAYVPDAPGPIIRAADGKELGRHRGLHFYTLGQRKGIGVP
;
A
#
# COMPACT_ATOMS: atom_id res chain seq x y z
N MET A 1 -0.83 12.51 1.24
CA MET A 1 -0.09 13.25 0.18
C MET A 1 1.31 12.67 0.07
N SER A 2 1.64 11.95 -0.99
CA SER A 2 2.97 11.33 -1.19
C SER A 2 3.91 12.19 -2.04
N GLY A 3 3.47 13.37 -2.49
CA GLY A 3 4.16 14.16 -3.51
C GLY A 3 3.96 13.63 -4.93
N GLY A 4 3.11 12.62 -5.13
CA GLY A 4 2.75 12.08 -6.44
C GLY A 4 1.38 12.56 -6.92
N VAL A 5 1.19 12.57 -8.25
CA VAL A 5 -0.03 13.07 -8.92
C VAL A 5 -1.31 12.40 -8.44
N ASP A 6 -1.25 11.11 -8.09
CA ASP A 6 -2.43 10.33 -7.69
C ASP A 6 -3.01 10.82 -6.36
N SER A 7 -2.14 11.12 -5.39
CA SER A 7 -2.56 11.70 -4.12
C SER A 7 -3.01 13.16 -4.28
N SER A 8 -2.40 13.91 -5.18
CA SER A 8 -2.78 15.30 -5.48
C SER A 8 -4.18 15.39 -6.06
N VAL A 9 -4.51 14.52 -7.02
CA VAL A 9 -5.85 14.49 -7.63
C VAL A 9 -6.88 13.89 -6.67
N ALA A 10 -6.50 12.91 -5.85
CA ALA A 10 -7.40 12.43 -4.79
C ALA A 10 -7.82 13.56 -3.85
N ALA A 11 -6.88 14.42 -3.43
CA ALA A 11 -7.16 15.59 -2.60
C ALA A 11 -8.02 16.63 -3.33
N LEU A 12 -7.71 16.92 -4.61
CA LEU A 12 -8.50 17.82 -5.45
C LEU A 12 -9.97 17.37 -5.53
N LEU A 13 -10.21 16.09 -5.86
CA LEU A 13 -11.56 15.55 -6.01
C LEU A 13 -12.36 15.62 -4.70
N LEU A 14 -11.73 15.33 -3.56
CA LEU A 14 -12.39 15.43 -2.27
C LEU A 14 -12.69 16.89 -1.90
N LYS A 15 -11.81 17.83 -2.27
CA LYS A 15 -12.02 19.26 -2.03
C LYS A 15 -13.19 19.77 -2.87
N GLU A 16 -13.28 19.36 -4.13
CA GLU A 16 -14.40 19.67 -5.04
C GLU A 16 -15.73 19.07 -4.54
N GLN A 17 -15.69 17.94 -3.85
CA GLN A 17 -16.85 17.33 -3.18
C GLN A 17 -17.26 18.06 -1.89
N GLY A 18 -16.52 19.09 -1.46
CA GLY A 18 -16.85 19.92 -0.30
C GLY A 18 -16.41 19.33 1.05
N HIS A 19 -15.50 18.35 1.05
CA HIS A 19 -14.97 17.79 2.29
C HIS A 19 -14.01 18.77 2.99
N ASP A 20 -14.01 18.73 4.32
CA ASP A 20 -12.93 19.31 5.13
C ASP A 20 -11.72 18.38 5.13
N LEU A 21 -10.54 18.92 4.81
CA LEU A 21 -9.38 18.14 4.43
C LEU A 21 -8.10 18.70 5.01
N VAL A 22 -7.28 17.79 5.52
CA VAL A 22 -5.87 18.02 5.85
C VAL A 22 -5.01 17.07 5.03
N GLY A 23 -4.05 17.62 4.30
CA GLY A 23 -3.04 16.84 3.59
C GLY A 23 -1.96 16.36 4.56
N ALA A 24 -1.76 15.04 4.66
CA ALA A 24 -0.68 14.48 5.49
C ALA A 24 0.39 13.78 4.64
N TYR A 25 1.66 14.05 4.91
CA TYR A 25 2.80 13.30 4.41
C TYR A 25 3.33 12.37 5.50
N MET A 26 3.42 11.07 5.20
CA MET A 26 3.97 10.08 6.12
C MET A 26 5.48 9.94 5.92
N LYS A 27 6.25 10.38 6.91
CA LYS A 27 7.71 10.20 6.95
C LYS A 27 8.00 8.82 7.55
N ASN A 28 8.18 7.83 6.67
CA ASN A 28 8.33 6.42 7.05
C ASN A 28 9.79 5.94 7.05
N TRP A 29 10.68 6.65 6.35
CA TRP A 29 12.08 6.25 6.24
C TRP A 29 12.95 7.44 5.83
N ILE A 30 14.17 7.50 6.36
CA ILE A 30 15.26 8.34 5.85
C ILE A 30 16.45 7.40 5.66
N ASN A 31 17.10 7.45 4.51
CA ASN A 31 18.41 6.82 4.36
C ASN A 31 19.42 7.66 5.14
N GLU A 32 19.69 7.27 6.39
CA GLU A 32 20.72 7.89 7.23
C GLU A 32 22.13 7.33 6.90
N ASP A 33 22.22 6.20 6.18
CA ASP A 33 23.46 5.46 5.93
C ASP A 33 24.24 5.94 4.67
N ASN A 34 24.70 7.19 4.65
CA ASN A 34 25.79 7.67 3.77
C ASN A 34 25.65 7.41 2.25
N VAL A 35 24.43 7.31 1.71
CA VAL A 35 24.22 7.26 0.25
C VAL A 35 24.31 8.70 -0.30
N VAL A 36 25.46 9.04 -0.87
CA VAL A 36 25.69 10.33 -1.53
C VAL A 36 24.75 10.46 -2.74
N GLY A 37 23.73 11.31 -2.61
CA GLY A 37 22.75 11.63 -3.66
C GLY A 37 21.68 12.59 -3.13
N PRO A 38 20.97 13.33 -3.99
CA PRO A 38 19.89 14.20 -3.54
C PRO A 38 18.81 13.36 -2.86
N CYS A 39 18.51 13.68 -1.60
CA CYS A 39 17.48 13.01 -0.82
C CYS A 39 16.10 13.15 -1.50
N PRO A 40 15.51 12.07 -2.06
CA PRO A 40 14.29 12.17 -2.87
C PRO A 40 13.08 12.67 -2.07
N TRP A 41 13.05 12.36 -0.78
CA TRP A 41 11.93 12.64 0.12
C TRP A 41 11.70 14.14 0.37
N MET A 42 12.73 14.98 0.33
CA MET A 42 12.56 16.44 0.49
C MET A 42 11.71 17.02 -0.63
N LYS A 43 12.03 16.63 -1.87
CA LYS A 43 11.27 17.06 -3.04
C LYS A 43 9.82 16.57 -2.98
N ASP A 44 9.59 15.33 -2.53
CA ASP A 44 8.23 14.81 -2.38
C ASP A 44 7.41 15.58 -1.34
N ILE A 45 8.04 15.99 -0.23
CA ILE A 45 7.41 16.84 0.78
C ILE A 45 7.10 18.23 0.21
N ASP A 46 8.02 18.83 -0.53
CA ASP A 46 7.83 20.16 -1.11
C ASP A 46 6.74 20.14 -2.20
N ASP A 47 6.73 19.12 -3.07
CA ASP A 47 5.67 18.91 -4.06
C ASP A 47 4.31 18.71 -3.37
N ALA A 48 4.25 17.92 -2.29
CA ALA A 48 3.04 17.70 -1.52
C ALA A 48 2.54 18.99 -0.84
N ARG A 49 3.44 19.77 -0.26
CA ARG A 49 3.13 21.07 0.37
C ARG A 49 2.60 22.05 -0.66
N THR A 50 3.29 22.21 -1.79
CA THR A 50 2.90 23.09 -2.90
C THR A 50 1.49 22.75 -3.41
N VAL A 51 1.17 21.45 -3.53
CA VAL A 51 -0.18 21.02 -3.90
C VAL A 51 -1.21 21.41 -2.83
N CYS A 52 -0.92 21.21 -1.54
CA CYS A 52 -1.84 21.57 -0.47
C CYS A 52 -2.10 23.08 -0.40
N GLU A 53 -1.05 23.89 -0.56
CA GLU A 53 -1.15 25.35 -0.65
C GLU A 53 -2.03 25.78 -1.84
N ARG A 54 -1.84 25.15 -3.01
CA ARG A 54 -2.65 25.41 -4.20
C ARG A 54 -4.13 25.06 -3.99
N LEU A 55 -4.42 24.01 -3.23
CA LEU A 55 -5.78 23.57 -2.91
C LEU A 55 -6.38 24.30 -1.70
N GLY A 56 -5.61 25.14 -1.00
CA GLY A 56 -6.04 25.83 0.21
C GLY A 56 -6.41 24.85 1.33
N ILE A 57 -5.62 23.80 1.54
CA ILE A 57 -5.78 22.82 2.62
C ILE A 57 -4.53 22.80 3.51
N GLU A 58 -4.73 22.53 4.80
CA GLU A 58 -3.62 22.40 5.75
C GLU A 58 -2.71 21.23 5.35
N PHE A 59 -1.40 21.36 5.56
CA PHE A 59 -0.41 20.31 5.32
C PHE A 59 0.34 19.93 6.59
N ARG A 60 0.37 18.63 6.92
CA ARG A 60 1.08 18.06 8.07
C ARG A 60 2.08 16.99 7.65
N VAL A 61 3.17 16.90 8.39
CA VAL A 61 4.15 15.79 8.27
C VAL A 61 4.01 14.91 9.50
N VAL A 62 3.77 13.62 9.30
CA VAL A 62 3.60 12.62 10.36
C VAL A 62 4.80 11.68 10.36
N ASN A 63 5.56 11.66 11.44
CA ASN A 63 6.70 10.76 11.58
C ASN A 63 6.22 9.38 12.03
N LEU A 64 6.43 8.36 11.19
CA LEU A 64 6.05 6.97 11.44
C LEU A 64 7.24 6.03 11.24
N MET A 65 8.47 6.55 11.33
CA MET A 65 9.69 5.79 11.00
C MET A 65 9.88 4.58 11.92
N GLN A 66 9.59 4.75 13.21
CA GLN A 66 9.75 3.68 14.19
C GLN A 66 8.79 2.53 13.88
N GLU A 67 7.50 2.83 13.72
CA GLU A 67 6.47 1.84 13.44
C GLU A 67 6.69 1.19 12.07
N TYR A 68 7.19 1.95 11.09
CA TYR A 68 7.55 1.40 9.79
C TYR A 68 8.68 0.38 9.89
N ARG A 69 9.73 0.69 10.66
CA ARG A 69 10.86 -0.22 10.89
C ARG A 69 10.39 -1.51 11.59
N GLU A 70 9.58 -1.37 12.63
CA GLU A 70 9.09 -2.49 13.44
C GLU A 70 8.09 -3.38 12.70
N ARG A 71 7.18 -2.80 11.90
CA ARG A 71 6.06 -3.56 11.30
C ARG A 71 6.29 -3.97 9.85
N VAL A 72 7.10 -3.22 9.10
CA VAL A 72 7.32 -3.47 7.67
C VAL A 72 8.73 -3.97 7.40
N VAL A 73 9.76 -3.26 7.90
CA VAL A 73 11.15 -3.64 7.64
C VAL A 73 11.48 -4.95 8.36
N ALA A 74 11.11 -5.10 9.64
CA ALA A 74 11.33 -6.35 10.37
C ALA A 74 10.61 -7.55 9.71
N TYR A 75 9.37 -7.37 9.26
CA TYR A 75 8.63 -8.37 8.48
C TYR A 75 9.37 -8.76 7.19
N LEU A 76 9.89 -7.77 6.46
CA LEU A 76 10.66 -8.02 5.24
C LEU A 76 11.92 -8.86 5.55
N LEU A 77 12.68 -8.46 6.57
CA LEU A 77 13.94 -9.12 6.93
C LEU A 77 13.71 -10.53 7.47
N ASP A 78 12.71 -10.75 8.33
CA ASP A 78 12.32 -12.09 8.83
C ASP A 78 11.94 -13.01 7.67
N GLY A 79 11.11 -12.52 6.74
CA GLY A 79 10.69 -13.29 5.58
C GLY A 79 11.88 -13.77 4.76
N TYR A 80 12.82 -12.87 4.43
CA TYR A 80 14.03 -13.24 3.69
C TYR A 80 14.96 -14.16 4.47
N ALA A 81 15.13 -13.93 5.78
CA ALA A 81 15.93 -14.82 6.64
C ALA A 81 15.38 -16.25 6.67
N ARG A 82 14.07 -16.41 6.50
CA ARG A 82 13.37 -17.70 6.41
C ARG A 82 13.26 -18.25 4.99
N GLY A 83 13.89 -17.62 4.00
CA GLY A 83 13.86 -18.06 2.60
C GLY A 83 12.54 -17.77 1.87
N LEU A 84 11.73 -16.84 2.39
CA LEU A 84 10.52 -16.35 1.73
C LEU A 84 10.81 -15.10 0.89
N THR A 85 9.89 -14.77 -0.02
CA THR A 85 9.88 -13.47 -0.72
C THR A 85 8.70 -12.63 -0.23
N PRO A 86 8.87 -11.87 0.87
CA PRO A 86 7.82 -11.03 1.43
C PRO A 86 7.47 -9.85 0.52
N ASN A 87 6.20 -9.46 0.53
CA ASN A 87 5.72 -8.23 -0.10
C ASN A 87 5.59 -7.13 0.98
N PRO A 88 6.49 -6.14 1.07
CA PRO A 88 6.42 -5.11 2.10
C PRO A 88 5.30 -4.10 1.85
N ASP A 89 4.83 -3.93 0.61
CA ASP A 89 3.82 -2.93 0.27
C ASP A 89 2.43 -3.33 0.78
N ILE A 90 2.11 -4.62 0.75
CA ILE A 90 0.86 -5.13 1.35
C ILE A 90 0.83 -4.89 2.86
N MET A 91 1.98 -5.06 3.53
CA MET A 91 2.14 -4.81 4.96
C MET A 91 2.15 -3.32 5.28
N CYS A 92 2.80 -2.49 4.45
CA CYS A 92 2.74 -1.04 4.57
C CYS A 92 1.30 -0.52 4.52
N ASN A 93 0.49 -1.02 3.59
CA ASN A 93 -0.92 -0.64 3.52
C ASN A 93 -1.70 -1.07 4.77
N ARG A 94 -1.56 -2.34 5.17
CA ARG A 94 -2.28 -2.91 6.32
C ARG A 94 -1.86 -2.27 7.65
N GLU A 95 -0.57 -2.19 7.92
CA GLU A 95 -0.04 -1.85 9.24
C GLU A 95 0.27 -0.36 9.39
N ILE A 96 0.65 0.33 8.31
CA ILE A 96 1.06 1.74 8.38
C ILE A 96 -0.04 2.64 7.87
N LYS A 97 -0.40 2.59 6.58
CA LYS A 97 -1.35 3.54 5.99
C LYS A 97 -2.75 3.43 6.59
N PHE A 98 -3.26 2.22 6.73
CA PHE A 98 -4.58 1.95 7.32
C PHE A 98 -4.48 1.35 8.73
N GLY A 99 -3.28 1.25 9.29
CA GLY A 99 -3.05 0.91 10.69
C GLY A 99 -2.69 2.17 11.48
N VAL A 100 -1.39 2.37 11.71
CA VAL A 100 -0.87 3.47 12.55
C VAL A 100 -1.33 4.85 12.07
N PHE A 101 -1.24 5.15 10.79
CA PHE A 101 -1.65 6.46 10.26
C PHE A 101 -3.16 6.71 10.37
N ARG A 102 -3.96 5.66 10.16
CA ARG A 102 -5.41 5.71 10.39
C ARG A 102 -5.74 5.97 11.86
N GLN A 103 -5.04 5.30 12.78
CA GLN A 103 -5.26 5.52 14.21
C GLN A 103 -4.88 6.95 14.60
N TRP A 104 -3.72 7.42 14.15
CA TRP A 104 -3.31 8.82 14.31
C TRP A 104 -4.38 9.78 13.78
N ALA A 105 -4.95 9.53 12.60
CA ALA A 105 -5.99 10.39 12.04
C ALA A 105 -7.25 10.41 12.94
N ARG A 106 -7.68 9.25 13.46
CA ARG A 106 -8.79 9.19 14.42
C ARG A 106 -8.51 9.98 15.70
N ASP A 107 -7.30 9.84 16.25
CA ASP A 107 -6.90 10.54 17.48
C ASP A 107 -6.85 12.07 17.29
N GLN A 108 -6.66 12.53 16.05
CA GLN A 108 -6.73 13.94 15.66
C GLN A 108 -8.15 14.42 15.33
N GLY A 109 -9.15 13.54 15.41
CA GLY A 109 -10.56 13.87 15.14
C GLY A 109 -11.01 13.72 13.69
N PHE A 110 -10.23 13.06 12.82
CA PHE A 110 -10.63 12.81 11.44
C PHE A 110 -11.52 11.56 11.32
N ASP A 111 -12.56 11.65 10.49
CA ASP A 111 -13.49 10.54 10.23
C ASP A 111 -12.94 9.47 9.28
N ALA A 112 -11.98 9.83 8.42
CA ALA A 112 -11.56 9.01 7.30
C ALA A 112 -10.12 9.29 6.85
N VAL A 113 -9.52 8.30 6.18
CA VAL A 113 -8.22 8.40 5.51
C VAL A 113 -8.39 8.19 4.01
N ALA A 114 -8.03 9.21 3.23
CA ALA A 114 -8.00 9.14 1.78
C ALA A 114 -6.61 8.86 1.24
N THR A 115 -6.54 8.04 0.19
CA THR A 115 -5.30 7.74 -0.51
C THR A 115 -5.49 7.78 -2.02
N GLY A 116 -4.41 8.03 -2.75
CA GLY A 116 -4.39 7.92 -4.22
C GLY A 116 -4.22 6.49 -4.70
N HIS A 117 -4.88 5.50 -4.08
CA HIS A 117 -4.85 4.13 -4.58
C HIS A 117 -5.89 3.93 -5.69
N TYR A 118 -5.50 3.18 -6.71
CA TYR A 118 -6.38 2.70 -7.79
C TYR A 118 -7.18 1.48 -7.31
N ALA A 119 -8.11 1.71 -6.40
CA ALA A 119 -9.07 0.71 -5.91
C ALA A 119 -10.39 1.40 -5.60
N ARG A 120 -11.48 0.64 -5.48
CA ARG A 120 -12.80 1.18 -5.14
C ARG A 120 -13.27 0.58 -3.84
N ARG A 121 -13.91 1.40 -3.02
CA ARG A 121 -14.60 0.96 -1.81
C ARG A 121 -16.09 1.12 -2.02
N VAL A 122 -16.84 0.04 -1.89
CA VAL A 122 -18.29 0.02 -2.06
C VAL A 122 -18.94 -0.36 -0.73
N GLU A 123 -19.96 0.38 -0.31
CA GLU A 123 -20.80 -0.06 0.81
C GLU A 123 -21.63 -1.24 0.32
N ALA A 124 -21.48 -2.40 0.96
CA ALA A 124 -22.35 -3.53 0.69
C ALA A 124 -23.77 -3.09 1.06
N GLN A 125 -24.67 -3.06 0.09
CA GLN A 125 -26.09 -3.00 0.40
C GLN A 125 -26.43 -4.24 1.21
N ASP A 126 -27.29 -4.10 2.22
CA ASP A 126 -27.94 -5.25 2.85
C ASP A 126 -28.65 -6.02 1.74
N CYS A 127 -27.98 -7.03 1.21
CA CYS A 127 -28.63 -7.99 0.35
C CYS A 127 -29.50 -8.80 1.30
N GLY A 128 -30.73 -8.30 1.52
CA GLY A 128 -31.74 -8.97 2.32
C GLY A 128 -31.75 -10.44 1.92
N SER A 129 -31.30 -11.29 2.84
CA SER A 129 -31.43 -12.75 2.80
C SER A 129 -31.40 -13.35 1.38
N ARG A 130 -30.23 -13.46 0.77
CA ARG A 130 -29.97 -14.53 -0.22
C ARG A 130 -28.84 -15.43 0.23
N ILE A 131 -28.95 -15.93 1.46
CA ILE A 131 -28.31 -17.19 1.88
C ILE A 131 -29.16 -18.36 1.36
N ALA A 132 -29.54 -18.34 0.07
CA ALA A 132 -30.40 -19.36 -0.52
C ALA A 132 -29.76 -20.09 -1.70
N ASP A 133 -28.53 -19.74 -2.11
CA ASP A 133 -27.91 -20.36 -3.30
C ASP A 133 -26.43 -20.75 -3.14
N CYS A 134 -25.91 -20.71 -1.92
CA CYS A 134 -24.60 -21.27 -1.60
C CYS A 134 -24.83 -22.56 -0.83
N GLY A 135 -24.88 -23.69 -1.54
CA GLY A 135 -25.05 -25.03 -0.97
C GLY A 135 -23.89 -25.47 -0.09
N LEU A 136 -23.82 -24.92 1.12
CA LEU A 136 -22.96 -25.38 2.21
C LEU A 136 -23.84 -25.65 3.43
N ASP A 137 -24.17 -26.92 3.57
CA ASP A 137 -24.49 -27.68 4.78
C ASP A 137 -25.39 -27.02 5.85
N LYS A 138 -26.63 -27.49 5.86
CA LYS A 138 -27.57 -27.38 6.98
C LYS A 138 -27.00 -28.10 8.21
N ALA A 139 -26.39 -27.36 9.11
CA ALA A 139 -26.35 -27.73 10.53
C ALA A 139 -27.23 -26.74 11.29
N ALA A 140 -28.42 -27.22 11.67
CA ALA A 140 -29.39 -26.49 12.45
C ALA A 140 -28.87 -26.25 13.87
N SER A 141 -28.87 -25.00 14.31
CA SER A 141 -29.04 -24.68 15.73
C SER A 141 -30.16 -23.64 15.85
N SER A 142 -31.29 -24.11 16.37
CA SER A 142 -32.43 -23.32 16.79
C SER A 142 -32.04 -22.45 17.97
N ASP A 143 -31.59 -21.23 17.70
CA ASP A 143 -31.68 -20.16 18.69
C ASP A 143 -31.98 -18.84 17.97
N ALA A 144 -33.28 -18.61 17.79
CA ALA A 144 -33.81 -17.38 17.22
C ALA A 144 -33.78 -16.28 18.29
N THR A 145 -32.59 -15.77 18.59
CA THR A 145 -32.45 -14.50 19.31
C THR A 145 -32.80 -13.37 18.35
N ILE A 146 -33.86 -12.63 18.71
CA ILE A 146 -34.36 -11.42 18.06
C ILE A 146 -33.19 -10.43 17.92
N ARG A 147 -32.62 -10.33 16.71
CA ARG A 147 -31.59 -9.31 16.42
C ARG A 147 -32.27 -7.96 16.30
N ASN A 148 -31.90 -7.04 17.18
CA ASN A 148 -32.32 -5.66 17.18
C ASN A 148 -32.09 -5.01 15.78
N PRO A 149 -33.09 -4.39 15.12
CA PRO A 149 -32.96 -3.90 13.74
C PRO A 149 -32.05 -2.68 13.55
N GLN A 150 -31.49 -2.11 14.63
CA GLN A 150 -30.82 -0.81 14.60
C GLN A 150 -29.28 -0.85 14.47
N SER A 151 -28.70 -1.98 14.09
CA SER A 151 -27.26 -2.08 13.82
C SER A 151 -27.00 -3.04 12.67
N ALA A 152 -27.48 -2.72 11.46
CA ALA A 152 -26.91 -3.32 10.26
C ALA A 152 -25.42 -2.94 10.24
N ILE A 153 -24.54 -3.91 10.48
CA ILE A 153 -23.11 -3.70 10.34
C ILE A 153 -22.89 -3.37 8.87
N ARG A 154 -22.64 -2.08 8.57
CA ARG A 154 -22.28 -1.66 7.22
C ARG A 154 -21.01 -2.39 6.84
N ASN A 155 -21.15 -3.39 5.98
CA ASN A 155 -20.03 -4.10 5.40
C ASN A 155 -19.50 -3.31 4.21
N PHE A 156 -18.19 -3.35 4.01
CA PHE A 156 -17.51 -2.69 2.91
C PHE A 156 -16.82 -3.72 2.03
N GLN A 157 -16.96 -3.55 0.72
CA GLN A 157 -16.29 -4.35 -0.28
C GLN A 157 -15.13 -3.55 -0.88
N LEU A 158 -14.01 -4.23 -1.05
CA LEU A 158 -12.87 -3.73 -1.82
C LEU A 158 -13.00 -4.24 -3.26
N TRP A 159 -13.11 -3.33 -4.20
CA TRP A 159 -13.26 -3.59 -5.62
C TRP A 159 -12.01 -3.12 -6.37
N GLU A 160 -11.71 -3.80 -7.46
CA GLU A 160 -10.65 -3.38 -8.38
C GLU A 160 -10.91 -1.96 -8.90
N GLY A 161 -9.85 -1.20 -9.13
CA GLY A 161 -9.88 0.07 -9.84
C GLY A 161 -10.43 -0.07 -11.27
N ALA A 162 -10.93 1.04 -11.82
CA ALA A 162 -11.38 1.10 -13.21
C ALA A 162 -10.21 0.89 -14.20
N ASP A 163 -9.03 1.41 -13.87
CA ASP A 163 -7.80 1.21 -14.63
C ASP A 163 -7.16 -0.15 -14.29
N LYS A 164 -7.40 -1.16 -15.13
CA LYS A 164 -6.86 -2.52 -14.90
C LYS A 164 -5.34 -2.60 -14.92
N ASN A 165 -4.66 -1.70 -15.61
CA ASN A 165 -3.20 -1.68 -15.65
C ASN A 165 -2.59 -1.02 -14.41
N LYS A 166 -3.40 -0.30 -13.63
CA LYS A 166 -2.99 0.42 -12.44
C LYS A 166 -3.67 -0.08 -11.18
N ASP A 167 -4.58 -1.06 -11.27
CA ASP A 167 -5.31 -1.61 -10.13
C ASP A 167 -4.36 -1.95 -8.98
N GLN A 168 -4.74 -1.50 -7.79
CA GLN A 168 -3.98 -1.67 -6.56
C GLN A 168 -4.76 -2.44 -5.49
N SER A 169 -5.89 -3.07 -5.86
CA SER A 169 -6.68 -3.88 -4.94
C SER A 169 -5.86 -5.03 -4.32
N TYR A 170 -4.94 -5.62 -5.09
CA TYR A 170 -4.01 -6.65 -4.61
C TYR A 170 -3.20 -6.21 -3.38
N PHE A 171 -2.66 -4.98 -3.38
CA PHE A 171 -1.88 -4.45 -2.26
C PHE A 171 -2.75 -4.04 -1.06
N LEU A 172 -4.07 -4.00 -1.24
CA LEU A 172 -5.06 -3.65 -0.22
C LEU A 172 -5.85 -4.87 0.27
N ALA A 173 -5.54 -6.07 -0.23
CA ALA A 173 -6.32 -7.29 0.01
C ALA A 173 -6.36 -7.73 1.48
N LEU A 174 -5.42 -7.27 2.31
CA LEU A 174 -5.37 -7.61 3.74
C LEU A 174 -6.09 -6.59 4.64
N LEU A 175 -6.77 -5.58 4.08
CA LEU A 175 -7.52 -4.62 4.88
C LEU A 175 -8.72 -5.27 5.55
N SER A 176 -8.87 -5.01 6.86
CA SER A 176 -10.06 -5.42 7.61
C SER A 176 -11.27 -4.53 7.31
N GLN A 177 -12.45 -4.97 7.74
CA GLN A 177 -13.68 -4.18 7.62
C GLN A 177 -13.60 -2.85 8.39
N GLU A 178 -12.92 -2.83 9.53
CA GLU A 178 -12.72 -1.61 10.31
C GLU A 178 -11.83 -0.59 9.57
N GLN A 179 -10.79 -1.09 8.90
CA GLN A 179 -9.90 -0.27 8.08
C GLN A 179 -10.60 0.24 6.82
N LEU A 180 -11.37 -0.63 6.14
CA LEU A 180 -12.15 -0.22 4.97
C LEU A 180 -13.23 0.80 5.32
N ARG A 181 -13.83 0.75 6.52
CA ARG A 181 -14.82 1.75 6.96
C ARG A 181 -14.29 3.18 6.83
N ASP A 182 -13.06 3.40 7.25
CA ASP A 182 -12.46 4.73 7.28
C ASP A 182 -11.70 5.05 5.97
N ALA A 183 -11.44 4.06 5.12
CA ALA A 183 -10.70 4.26 3.88
C ALA A 183 -11.52 5.02 2.82
N ARG A 184 -10.86 5.90 2.06
CA ARG A 184 -11.38 6.55 0.86
C ARG A 184 -10.40 6.40 -0.30
N PHE A 185 -10.93 6.08 -1.48
CA PHE A 185 -10.16 5.93 -2.73
C PHE A 185 -10.77 6.78 -3.86
N PRO A 186 -10.58 8.11 -3.83
CA PRO A 186 -11.32 9.03 -4.70
C PRO A 186 -11.04 8.82 -6.19
N ILE A 187 -9.87 8.28 -6.52
CA ILE A 187 -9.42 8.09 -7.90
C ILE A 187 -9.76 6.71 -8.47
N GLY A 188 -10.36 5.82 -7.68
CA GLY A 188 -10.58 4.42 -8.05
C GLY A 188 -11.43 4.20 -9.30
N GLY A 189 -12.28 5.17 -9.63
CA GLY A 189 -13.14 5.14 -10.83
C GLY A 189 -12.50 5.71 -12.10
N LEU A 190 -11.26 6.22 -12.03
CA LEU A 190 -10.62 6.98 -13.10
C LEU A 190 -9.41 6.24 -13.66
N VAL A 191 -9.10 6.50 -14.93
CA VAL A 191 -7.88 6.00 -15.57
C VAL A 191 -6.71 6.97 -15.45
N LYS A 192 -5.47 6.47 -15.49
CA LYS A 192 -4.26 7.31 -15.31
C LYS A 192 -4.22 8.55 -16.24
N PRO A 193 -4.59 8.47 -17.52
CA PRO A 193 -4.64 9.65 -18.39
C PRO A 193 -5.60 10.74 -17.89
N GLU A 194 -6.77 10.36 -17.37
CA GLU A 194 -7.76 11.29 -16.81
C GLU A 194 -7.24 11.97 -15.54
N ILE A 195 -6.56 11.21 -14.67
CA ILE A 195 -5.89 11.74 -13.48
C ILE A 195 -4.87 12.82 -13.87
N ARG A 196 -4.00 12.55 -14.86
CA ARG A 196 -3.04 13.55 -15.32
C ARG A 196 -3.72 14.76 -15.97
N ALA A 197 -4.82 14.56 -16.70
CA ALA A 197 -5.59 15.66 -17.28
C ALA A 197 -6.23 16.56 -16.20
N LEU A 198 -6.81 15.96 -15.15
CA LEU A 198 -7.33 16.69 -13.98
C LEU A 198 -6.22 17.50 -13.30
N ALA A 199 -5.07 16.88 -13.04
CA ALA A 199 -3.93 17.57 -12.44
C ALA A 199 -3.43 18.76 -13.28
N ARG A 200 -3.36 18.61 -14.62
CA ARG A 200 -2.98 19.72 -15.52
C ARG A 200 -4.02 20.84 -15.52
N ARG A 201 -5.31 20.51 -15.58
CA ARG A 201 -6.39 21.51 -15.54
C ARG A 201 -6.39 22.32 -14.24
N ALA A 202 -6.11 21.67 -13.12
CA ALA A 202 -5.99 22.33 -11.81
C ALA A 202 -4.64 23.05 -11.60
N GLY A 203 -3.69 22.93 -12.54
CA GLY A 203 -2.36 23.54 -12.43
C GLY A 203 -1.50 22.97 -11.31
N LEU A 204 -1.64 21.66 -11.02
CA LEU A 204 -0.87 21.00 -9.95
C LEU A 204 0.56 20.70 -10.41
N VAL A 205 1.56 21.06 -9.60
CA VAL A 205 3.00 20.84 -9.89
C VAL A 205 3.33 19.36 -10.17
N THR A 206 2.55 18.44 -9.60
CA THR A 206 2.74 17.01 -9.76
C THR A 206 2.21 16.43 -11.08
N ALA A 207 1.54 17.21 -11.92
CA ALA A 207 0.78 16.70 -13.08
C ALA A 207 1.60 15.81 -14.04
N ASP A 208 2.85 16.21 -14.31
CA ASP A 208 3.75 15.50 -15.22
C ASP A 208 4.84 14.70 -14.50
N LYS A 209 4.75 14.59 -13.17
CA LYS A 209 5.68 13.79 -12.36
C LYS A 209 5.52 12.31 -12.71
N LYS A 210 6.65 11.61 -12.85
CA LYS A 210 6.67 10.15 -13.09
C LYS A 210 6.20 9.40 -11.84
N ASP A 211 5.56 8.27 -12.05
CA ASP A 211 5.13 7.40 -10.96
C ASP A 211 6.36 6.83 -10.24
N SER A 212 6.36 6.83 -8.91
CA SER A 212 7.39 6.15 -8.13
C SER A 212 7.37 4.66 -8.46
N GLN A 213 8.55 4.11 -8.74
CA GLN A 213 8.75 2.68 -9.00
C GLN A 213 9.59 2.09 -7.87
N GLY A 214 9.33 0.84 -7.51
CA GLY A 214 10.04 0.14 -6.45
C GLY A 214 9.45 0.37 -5.05
N ILE A 215 10.08 -0.27 -4.06
CA ILE A 215 9.62 -0.26 -2.67
C ILE A 215 9.98 1.08 -2.03
N CYS A 216 8.99 1.70 -1.37
CA CYS A 216 9.02 3.10 -0.94
C CYS A 216 10.28 3.52 -0.14
N PHE A 217 10.82 2.65 0.73
CA PHE A 217 11.98 2.98 1.58
C PHE A 217 13.33 2.62 0.96
N ILE A 218 13.34 1.66 0.03
CA ILE A 218 14.58 1.23 -0.65
C ILE A 218 14.97 2.26 -1.70
N GLY A 219 13.98 2.94 -2.30
CA GLY A 219 14.21 4.00 -3.28
C GLY A 219 14.93 3.46 -4.51
N GLN A 220 16.13 3.99 -4.79
CA GLN A 220 16.94 3.58 -5.94
C GLN A 220 17.96 2.48 -5.63
N VAL A 221 18.08 2.05 -4.37
CA VAL A 221 18.99 0.97 -3.98
C VAL A 221 18.45 -0.35 -4.52
N LYS A 222 19.31 -1.27 -4.94
CA LYS A 222 18.86 -2.61 -5.33
C LYS A 222 18.50 -3.40 -4.09
N MET A 223 17.39 -4.14 -4.13
CA MET A 223 16.96 -5.01 -3.02
C MET A 223 18.10 -5.92 -2.52
N GLN A 224 18.89 -6.50 -3.43
CA GLN A 224 20.01 -7.36 -3.05
C GLN A 224 21.10 -6.62 -2.25
N ASP A 225 21.37 -5.36 -2.57
CA ASP A 225 22.37 -4.56 -1.85
C ASP A 225 21.84 -4.16 -0.47
N PHE A 226 20.54 -3.85 -0.38
CA PHE A 226 19.86 -3.63 0.89
C PHE A 226 19.94 -4.87 1.78
N LEU A 227 19.55 -6.05 1.27
CA LEU A 227 19.51 -7.28 2.06
C LEU A 227 20.89 -7.71 2.60
N ARG A 228 21.98 -7.45 1.87
CA ARG A 228 23.34 -7.78 2.33
C ARG A 228 23.73 -7.12 3.65
N ALA A 229 23.17 -5.96 3.95
CA ALA A 229 23.47 -5.25 5.19
C ALA A 229 22.75 -5.88 6.41
N TYR A 230 21.72 -6.71 6.19
CA TYR A 230 20.81 -7.16 7.24
C TYR A 230 20.61 -8.69 7.32
N VAL A 231 20.73 -9.40 6.21
CA VAL A 231 20.53 -10.86 6.14
C VAL A 231 21.88 -11.52 5.83
N PRO A 232 22.42 -12.35 6.75
CA PRO A 232 23.69 -13.03 6.52
C PRO A 232 23.66 -13.99 5.32
N ASP A 233 24.78 -14.06 4.62
CA ASP A 233 25.00 -15.08 3.58
C ASP A 233 25.01 -16.48 4.20
N ALA A 234 24.25 -17.39 3.59
CA ALA A 234 24.19 -18.81 3.93
C ALA A 234 24.39 -19.61 2.63
N PRO A 235 25.64 -19.78 2.18
CA PRO A 235 25.92 -20.36 0.88
C PRO A 235 25.58 -21.85 0.84
N GLY A 236 25.04 -22.30 -0.29
CA GLY A 236 24.58 -23.68 -0.49
C GLY A 236 24.63 -24.10 -1.96
N PRO A 237 24.48 -25.39 -2.26
CA PRO A 237 24.49 -25.89 -3.62
C PRO A 237 23.19 -25.52 -4.36
N ILE A 238 23.30 -25.23 -5.65
CA ILE A 238 22.16 -25.10 -6.57
C ILE A 238 21.99 -26.46 -7.24
N ILE A 239 20.87 -27.12 -6.96
CA ILE A 239 20.58 -28.46 -7.44
C ILE A 239 19.52 -28.43 -8.53
N ARG A 240 19.74 -29.18 -9.61
CA ARG A 240 18.72 -29.45 -10.61
C ARG A 240 17.70 -30.45 -10.07
N ALA A 241 16.45 -30.03 -9.97
CA ALA A 241 15.38 -30.86 -9.39
C ALA A 241 15.14 -32.19 -10.13
N ALA A 242 15.43 -32.26 -11.43
CA ALA A 242 15.15 -33.44 -12.25
C ALA A 242 16.04 -34.66 -11.96
N ASP A 243 17.31 -34.43 -11.59
CA ASP A 243 18.31 -35.49 -11.47
C ASP A 243 19.27 -35.31 -10.27
N GLY A 244 19.06 -34.29 -9.45
CA GLY A 244 19.90 -34.03 -8.27
C GLY A 244 21.29 -33.50 -8.60
N LYS A 245 21.58 -33.18 -9.87
CA LYS A 245 22.90 -32.68 -10.28
C LYS A 245 23.15 -31.29 -9.69
N GLU A 246 24.30 -31.10 -9.05
CA GLU A 246 24.79 -29.77 -8.65
C GLU A 246 25.18 -28.97 -9.90
N LEU A 247 24.57 -27.80 -10.06
CA LEU A 247 24.81 -26.87 -11.18
C LEU A 247 25.73 -25.71 -10.79
N GLY A 248 25.91 -25.46 -9.50
CA GLY A 248 26.70 -24.36 -8.96
C GLY A 248 26.41 -24.13 -7.49
N ARG A 249 26.80 -22.97 -6.96
CA ARG A 249 26.58 -22.58 -5.56
C ARG A 249 25.97 -21.19 -5.49
N HIS A 250 25.06 -21.00 -4.56
CA HIS A 250 24.47 -19.70 -4.26
C HIS A 250 25.12 -19.08 -3.01
N ARG A 251 24.93 -17.76 -2.82
CA ARG A 251 25.41 -17.04 -1.62
C ARG A 251 24.44 -17.07 -0.45
N GLY A 252 23.15 -17.23 -0.73
CA GLY A 252 22.09 -17.29 0.27
C GLY A 252 20.73 -17.32 -0.40
N LEU A 253 19.74 -17.98 0.22
CA LEU A 253 18.40 -18.13 -0.38
C LEU A 253 17.68 -16.79 -0.56
N HIS A 254 17.99 -15.80 0.28
CA HIS A 254 17.38 -14.47 0.27
C HIS A 254 17.65 -13.64 -1.01
N PHE A 255 18.53 -14.09 -1.91
CA PHE A 255 18.75 -13.46 -3.22
C PHE A 255 17.87 -14.01 -4.35
N TYR A 256 17.04 -15.00 -4.05
CA TYR A 256 16.26 -15.74 -5.03
C TYR A 256 14.78 -15.74 -4.70
N THR A 257 13.96 -15.83 -5.73
CA THR A 257 12.53 -16.08 -5.61
C THR A 257 12.10 -17.17 -6.58
N LEU A 258 10.99 -17.84 -6.29
CA LEU A 258 10.46 -18.89 -7.15
C LEU A 258 10.11 -18.31 -8.53
N GLY A 259 10.51 -19.01 -9.60
CA GLY A 259 10.33 -18.56 -10.98
C GLY A 259 11.34 -17.50 -11.46
N GLN A 260 12.30 -17.09 -10.63
CA GLN A 260 13.38 -16.20 -11.05
C GLN A 260 14.20 -16.84 -12.19
N ARG A 261 14.51 -16.07 -13.23
CA ARG A 261 15.37 -16.49 -14.35
C ARG A 261 16.70 -15.76 -14.40
N LYS A 262 16.74 -14.50 -13.98
CA LYS A 262 17.95 -13.65 -14.04
C LYS A 262 18.76 -13.75 -12.75
N GLY A 263 20.08 -13.64 -12.85
CA GLY A 263 20.96 -13.56 -11.69
C GLY A 263 21.16 -14.87 -10.92
N ILE A 264 20.82 -16.02 -11.52
CA ILE A 264 21.07 -17.34 -10.90
C ILE A 264 22.55 -17.75 -11.04
N GLY A 265 23.17 -17.40 -12.17
CA GLY A 265 24.59 -17.69 -12.41
C GLY A 265 24.90 -19.16 -12.65
N VAL A 266 23.91 -19.93 -13.14
CA VAL A 266 24.06 -21.34 -13.54
C VAL A 266 23.73 -21.51 -15.03
N PRO A 267 24.31 -22.52 -15.71
CA PRO A 267 24.08 -22.80 -17.13
C PRO A 267 22.62 -23.12 -17.49
#